data_AF-A0A7V9HCZ7-F1
#
_entry.id   AF-A0A7V9HCZ7-F1
#
_cell.length_a   1.000
_cell.length_b   1.000
_cell.length_c   1.000
_cell.angle_alpha   90.00
_cell.angle_beta   90.00
_cell.angle_gamma   90.00
#
_symmetry.space_group_name_H-M   'P 1'
#
loop_
_entity.id
_entity.type
_entity.pdbx_description
1 polymer ?
#
loop_
_entity_poly.entity_id
_entity_poly.type
_entity_poly.pdbx_seq_one_letter_code
_entity_poly.pdbx_strand_id
1 'polypeptide(L)'
;MTQGDRDHDVVIEHPNREKAASQATKAIVIGLLLISVVLLILISIGGWEKTEGARWLQIVYVLLYLMIAFFIARWSRGVLPVASALAIILLIFAAVAAPGWYSRDKPGFASTTIAPEFIGLLCVALIPVQLLLIAFAMRGFGQAWNVEVEHPAGEHRSPPSGGAIAAV
;
A
#
# COMPACT_ATOMS: atom_id res chain seq x y z
N MET A 1 32.73 16.80 41.20
CA MET A 1 31.59 15.94 40.81
C MET A 1 30.41 16.85 40.52
N THR A 2 30.16 17.17 39.25
CA THR A 2 29.08 18.06 38.83
C THR A 2 27.78 17.25 38.66
N GLN A 3 26.74 17.70 39.35
CA GLN A 3 25.38 17.17 39.44
C GLN A 3 24.58 17.33 38.12
N GLY A 4 25.17 16.99 36.97
CA GLY A 4 24.60 17.26 35.63
C GLY A 4 24.39 16.04 34.72
N ASP A 5 24.88 14.87 35.10
CA ASP A 5 25.06 13.72 34.17
C ASP A 5 24.29 12.47 34.61
N ARG A 6 23.11 12.65 35.23
CA ARG A 6 22.14 11.56 35.38
C ARG A 6 21.29 11.54 34.12
N ASP A 7 21.87 11.03 33.04
CA ASP A 7 21.13 10.59 31.87
C ASP A 7 20.07 9.59 32.37
N HIS A 8 18.84 10.07 32.50
CA HIS A 8 17.70 9.19 32.58
C HIS A 8 17.64 8.53 31.22
N ASP A 9 18.20 7.33 31.11
CA ASP A 9 18.21 6.55 29.89
C ASP A 9 16.75 6.44 29.39
N VAL A 10 16.38 7.19 28.35
CA VAL A 10 15.00 7.25 27.84
C VAL A 10 14.91 6.26 26.70
N VAL A 11 14.05 5.25 26.84
CA VAL A 11 13.77 4.28 25.78
C VAL A 11 12.60 4.79 24.95
N ILE A 12 12.84 5.03 23.65
CA ILE A 12 11.80 5.39 22.67
C ILE A 12 11.19 4.10 22.12
N GLU A 13 9.92 3.86 22.43
CA GLU A 13 9.15 2.72 21.90
C GLU A 13 8.13 3.17 20.85
N HIS A 14 7.94 2.37 19.80
CA HIS A 14 6.89 2.55 18.79
C HIS A 14 5.76 1.51 18.97
N PRO A 15 4.90 1.63 19.99
CA PRO A 15 3.96 0.57 20.40
C PRO A 15 2.98 0.17 19.28
N ASN A 16 2.69 1.08 18.35
CA ASN A 16 1.79 0.79 17.23
C ASN A 16 2.42 -0.10 16.16
N ARG A 17 3.75 -0.23 16.08
CA ARG A 17 4.43 -1.09 15.09
C ARG A 17 4.41 -2.57 15.48
N GLU A 18 4.31 -2.85 16.77
CA GLU A 18 4.28 -4.22 17.31
C GLU A 18 2.89 -4.85 17.26
N LYS A 19 1.84 -4.03 17.14
CA LYS A 19 0.46 -4.51 17.01
C LYS A 19 0.31 -5.40 15.78
N ALA A 20 -0.23 -6.60 15.99
CA ALA A 20 -0.55 -7.54 14.91
C ALA A 20 -1.42 -6.88 13.81
N ALA A 21 -2.37 -6.04 14.20
CA ALA A 21 -3.22 -5.30 13.25
C ALA A 21 -2.44 -4.32 12.35
N SER A 22 -1.37 -3.69 12.86
CA SER A 22 -0.54 -2.77 12.06
C SER A 22 0.36 -3.54 11.11
N GLN A 23 0.95 -4.65 11.57
CA GLN A 23 1.76 -5.53 10.72
C GLN A 23 0.93 -6.16 9.60
N ALA A 24 -0.28 -6.61 9.90
CA ALA A 24 -1.22 -7.13 8.92
C ALA A 24 -1.60 -6.07 7.88
N THR A 25 -2.01 -4.87 8.30
CA THR A 25 -2.33 -3.77 7.37
C THR A 25 -1.13 -3.44 6.48
N LYS A 26 0.08 -3.34 7.06
CA LYS A 26 1.32 -3.09 6.29
C LYS A 26 1.53 -4.17 5.22
N ALA A 27 1.44 -5.44 5.59
CA ALA A 27 1.62 -6.56 4.68
C ALA A 27 0.57 -6.55 3.56
N ILE A 28 -0.70 -6.28 3.88
CA ILE A 28 -1.79 -6.20 2.91
C ILE A 28 -1.54 -5.06 1.91
N VAL A 29 -1.19 -3.85 2.39
CA VAL A 29 -0.93 -2.70 1.51
C VAL A 29 0.26 -2.98 0.57
N ILE A 30 1.35 -3.57 1.09
CA ILE A 30 2.49 -3.96 0.26
C ILE A 30 2.06 -5.01 -0.77
N GLY A 31 1.31 -6.03 -0.37
CA GLY A 31 0.80 -7.06 -1.28
C GLY A 31 -0.04 -6.46 -2.41
N LEU A 32 -0.95 -5.55 -2.10
CA LEU A 32 -1.81 -4.87 -3.09
C LEU A 32 -1.01 -3.99 -4.06
N LEU A 33 0.03 -3.29 -3.58
CA LEU A 33 0.95 -2.54 -4.45
C LEU A 33 1.69 -3.47 -5.41
N LEU A 34 2.21 -4.59 -4.92
CA LEU A 34 2.93 -5.56 -5.75
C LEU A 34 2.01 -6.25 -6.77
N ILE A 35 0.80 -6.62 -6.38
CA ILE A 35 -0.22 -7.15 -7.31
C ILE A 35 -0.51 -6.12 -8.39
N SER A 36 -0.67 -4.84 -8.03
CA SER A 36 -0.88 -3.76 -9.00
C SER A 36 0.28 -3.63 -9.98
N VAL A 37 1.53 -3.73 -9.50
CA VAL A 37 2.74 -3.72 -10.35
C VAL A 37 2.73 -4.90 -11.33
N VAL A 38 2.43 -6.10 -10.86
CA VAL A 38 2.36 -7.29 -11.73
C VAL A 38 1.30 -7.11 -12.81
N LEU A 39 0.10 -6.66 -12.45
CA LEU A 39 -0.98 -6.38 -13.40
C LEU A 39 -0.57 -5.32 -14.43
N LEU A 40 0.06 -4.23 -14.00
CA LEU A 40 0.57 -3.19 -14.89
C LEU A 40 1.60 -3.73 -15.88
N ILE A 41 2.52 -4.59 -15.44
CA ILE A 41 3.52 -5.21 -16.33
C ILE A 41 2.84 -6.11 -17.36
N LEU A 42 1.88 -6.94 -16.94
CA LEU A 42 1.13 -7.80 -17.86
C LEU A 42 0.34 -6.99 -18.90
N ILE A 43 -0.34 -5.92 -18.48
CA ILE A 43 -1.04 -5.00 -19.37
C ILE A 43 -0.05 -4.31 -20.33
N SER A 44 1.11 -3.90 -19.82
CA SER A 44 2.16 -3.24 -20.62
C SER A 44 2.69 -4.17 -21.72
N ILE A 45 2.99 -5.43 -21.39
CA ILE A 45 3.48 -6.42 -22.35
C ILE A 45 2.43 -6.73 -23.42
N GLY A 46 1.17 -6.92 -23.02
CA GLY A 46 0.09 -7.25 -23.96
C GLY A 46 -0.33 -6.08 -24.85
N GLY A 47 -0.30 -4.85 -24.32
CA GLY A 47 -0.81 -3.66 -24.99
C GLY A 47 0.26 -2.74 -25.59
N TRP A 48 1.55 -3.12 -25.51
CA TRP A 48 2.68 -2.23 -25.77
C TRP A 48 2.54 -1.42 -27.06
N GLU A 49 2.36 -2.08 -28.20
CA GLU A 49 2.30 -1.39 -29.49
C GLU A 49 1.06 -0.53 -29.70
N LYS A 50 -0.04 -0.81 -29.00
CA LYS A 50 -1.33 -0.13 -29.17
C LYS A 50 -1.60 0.95 -28.12
N THR A 51 -0.65 1.16 -27.23
CA THR A 51 -0.73 2.18 -26.19
C THR A 51 0.09 3.38 -26.65
N GLU A 52 -0.54 4.36 -27.30
CA GLU A 52 0.12 5.63 -27.65
C GLU A 52 0.04 6.61 -26.48
N GLY A 53 1.15 7.26 -26.13
CA GLY A 53 1.24 8.24 -25.03
C GLY A 53 1.33 7.65 -23.61
N ALA A 54 0.67 6.53 -23.31
CA ALA A 54 0.61 6.01 -21.94
C ALA A 54 1.71 5.01 -21.54
N ARG A 55 2.61 4.59 -22.45
CA ARG A 55 3.71 3.64 -22.14
C ARG A 55 4.63 4.14 -21.01
N TRP A 56 5.07 5.40 -21.12
CA TRP A 56 5.95 5.98 -20.10
C TRP A 56 5.25 6.14 -18.76
N LEU A 57 3.96 6.47 -18.79
CA LEU A 57 3.15 6.59 -17.58
C LEU A 57 3.06 5.24 -16.84
N GLN A 58 2.90 4.12 -17.55
CA GLN A 58 2.87 2.79 -16.94
C GLN A 58 4.19 2.46 -16.23
N ILE A 59 5.33 2.74 -16.89
CA ILE A 59 6.66 2.53 -16.28
C ILE A 59 6.82 3.37 -15.02
N VAL A 60 6.43 4.65 -15.07
CA VAL A 60 6.48 5.54 -13.91
C VAL A 60 5.62 5.00 -12.76
N TYR A 61 4.40 4.53 -13.04
CA TYR A 61 3.54 3.93 -12.02
C TYR A 61 4.16 2.67 -11.39
N VAL A 62 4.76 1.80 -12.20
CA VAL A 62 5.45 0.60 -11.70
C VAL A 62 6.57 0.99 -10.73
N LEU A 63 7.43 1.93 -11.13
CA LEU A 63 8.54 2.39 -10.30
C LEU A 63 8.05 3.08 -9.02
N LEU A 64 7.04 3.95 -9.12
CA LEU A 64 6.46 4.63 -7.97
C LEU A 64 5.85 3.64 -6.98
N TYR A 65 5.12 2.63 -7.44
CA TYR A 65 4.49 1.65 -6.55
C TYR A 65 5.53 0.77 -5.85
N LEU A 66 6.59 0.36 -6.54
CA LEU A 66 7.71 -0.35 -5.92
C LEU A 66 8.42 0.53 -4.88
N MET A 67 8.68 1.79 -5.20
CA MET A 67 9.29 2.75 -4.28
C MET A 67 8.41 2.97 -3.02
N ILE A 68 7.10 3.15 -3.21
CA ILE A 68 6.14 3.30 -2.10
C ILE A 68 6.10 2.03 -1.24
N ALA A 69 6.05 0.84 -1.86
CA ALA A 69 6.05 -0.43 -1.14
C ALA A 69 7.30 -0.56 -0.25
N PHE A 70 8.46 -0.15 -0.76
CA PHE A 70 9.70 -0.10 0.00
C PHE A 70 9.65 0.87 1.18
N PHE A 71 9.11 2.08 1.00
CA PHE A 71 8.96 3.04 2.10
C PHE A 71 7.97 2.57 3.16
N ILE A 72 6.88 1.91 2.77
CA ILE A 72 5.91 1.31 3.70
C ILE A 72 6.56 0.17 4.48
N ALA A 73 7.39 -0.67 3.83
CA ALA A 73 8.15 -1.72 4.51
C ALA A 73 9.07 -1.14 5.61
N ARG A 74 9.55 0.09 5.41
CA ARG A 74 10.34 0.88 6.37
C ARG A 74 9.49 1.74 7.33
N TRP A 75 8.22 1.40 7.52
CA TRP A 75 7.31 2.10 8.45
C TRP A 75 7.05 3.58 8.12
N SER A 76 7.24 4.00 6.87
CA SER A 76 6.88 5.36 6.46
C SER A 76 5.36 5.51 6.36
N ARG A 77 4.76 6.18 7.34
CA ARG A 77 3.32 6.48 7.36
C ARG A 77 2.92 7.50 6.28
N GLY A 78 3.80 8.46 5.99
CA GLY A 78 3.51 9.61 5.13
C GLY A 78 3.22 9.23 3.67
N VAL A 79 3.69 8.06 3.21
CA VAL A 79 3.44 7.59 1.84
C VAL A 79 2.10 6.89 1.67
N LEU A 80 1.37 6.55 2.74
CA LEU A 80 0.07 5.86 2.64
C LEU A 80 -1.01 6.71 1.96
N PRO A 81 -1.20 8.01 2.28
CA PRO A 81 -2.14 8.86 1.56
C PRO A 81 -1.71 9.13 0.11
N VAL A 82 -0.40 9.13 -0.16
CA VAL A 82 0.10 9.25 -1.54
C VAL A 82 -0.25 7.99 -2.34
N ALA A 83 -0.09 6.81 -1.74
CA ALA A 83 -0.48 5.55 -2.34
C ALA A 83 -1.98 5.52 -2.69
N SER A 84 -2.86 5.99 -1.79
CA SER A 84 -4.30 6.04 -2.06
C SER A 84 -4.64 7.04 -3.17
N ALA A 85 -4.02 8.22 -3.19
CA ALA A 85 -4.22 9.20 -4.26
C ALA A 85 -3.83 8.65 -5.64
N LEU A 86 -2.66 8.01 -5.75
CA LEU A 86 -2.22 7.38 -6.99
C LEU A 86 -3.12 6.19 -7.38
N ALA A 87 -3.60 5.42 -6.40
CA ALA A 87 -4.55 4.33 -6.64
C ALA A 87 -5.88 4.83 -7.21
N ILE A 88 -6.38 5.99 -6.77
CA ILE A 88 -7.58 6.61 -7.34
C ILE A 88 -7.37 6.97 -8.81
N ILE A 89 -6.24 7.59 -9.15
CA ILE A 89 -5.94 7.97 -10.54
C ILE A 89 -5.85 6.71 -11.41
N LEU A 90 -5.15 5.68 -10.93
CA LEU A 90 -4.98 4.44 -11.67
C LEU A 90 -6.29 3.65 -11.82
N LEU A 91 -7.15 3.67 -10.79
CA LEU A 91 -8.50 3.12 -10.82
C LEU A 91 -9.32 3.74 -11.94
N ILE A 92 -9.28 5.07 -12.10
CA ILE A 92 -9.98 5.78 -13.16
C ILE A 92 -9.47 5.34 -14.54
N PHE A 93 -8.14 5.28 -14.73
CA PHE A 93 -7.58 4.82 -16.00
C PHE A 93 -7.96 3.38 -16.33
N ALA A 94 -7.96 2.48 -15.34
CA ALA A 94 -8.39 1.10 -15.54
C ALA A 94 -9.86 1.00 -15.96
N ALA A 95 -10.74 1.75 -15.29
CA ALA A 95 -12.17 1.78 -15.59
C ALA A 95 -12.47 2.32 -17.00
N VAL A 96 -11.76 3.35 -17.44
CA VAL A 96 -11.93 3.93 -18.78
C VAL A 96 -11.30 3.05 -19.87
N ALA A 97 -10.17 2.39 -19.58
CA ALA A 97 -9.47 1.57 -20.56
C ALA A 97 -10.15 0.23 -20.84
N ALA A 98 -10.79 -0.39 -19.84
CA ALA A 98 -11.34 -1.73 -19.98
C ALA A 98 -12.33 -1.91 -21.16
N PRO A 99 -13.35 -1.06 -21.36
CA PRO A 99 -14.27 -1.19 -22.50
C PRO A 99 -13.58 -1.05 -23.87
N GLY A 100 -12.52 -0.25 -23.93
CA GLY A 100 -11.73 -0.04 -25.15
C GLY A 100 -11.02 -1.32 -25.61
N TRP A 101 -10.56 -2.16 -24.68
CA TRP A 101 -9.93 -3.43 -25.00
C TRP A 101 -10.92 -4.49 -25.49
N TYR A 102 -12.09 -4.61 -24.85
CA TYR A 102 -13.16 -5.50 -25.33
C TYR A 102 -13.69 -5.10 -26.71
N SER A 103 -13.68 -3.80 -27.02
CA SER A 103 -14.13 -3.32 -28.33
C SER A 103 -13.23 -3.78 -29.48
N ARG A 104 -11.96 -4.14 -29.20
CA ARG A 104 -10.95 -4.61 -30.15
C ARG A 104 -11.03 -6.10 -30.45
N ASP A 105 -11.88 -6.86 -29.74
CA ASP A 105 -12.16 -8.27 -30.06
C ASP A 105 -13.17 -8.39 -31.21
N LYS A 106 -12.82 -7.76 -32.32
CA LYS A 106 -13.44 -7.98 -33.63
C LYS A 106 -12.67 -7.96 -34.95
N PRO A 107 -13.21 -8.61 -36.00
CA PRO A 107 -12.53 -8.73 -37.28
C PRO A 107 -12.08 -7.35 -37.80
N GLY A 108 -10.80 -7.23 -38.17
CA GLY A 108 -10.22 -5.98 -38.70
C GLY A 108 -9.32 -5.19 -37.73
N PHE A 109 -9.20 -5.59 -36.46
CA PHE A 109 -8.18 -5.02 -35.56
C PHE A 109 -6.83 -5.75 -35.68
N ALA A 110 -5.74 -4.99 -35.53
CA ALA A 110 -4.39 -5.54 -35.56
C ALA A 110 -4.16 -6.52 -34.41
N SER A 111 -3.51 -7.66 -34.70
CA SER A 111 -3.14 -8.67 -33.71
C SER A 111 -2.24 -8.08 -32.64
N THR A 112 -2.63 -8.24 -31.38
CA THR A 112 -1.82 -7.93 -30.20
C THR A 112 -1.04 -9.16 -29.74
N THR A 113 0.02 -8.97 -28.96
CA THR A 113 0.82 -10.07 -28.38
C THR A 113 -0.01 -11.01 -27.51
N ILE A 114 -1.02 -10.46 -26.83
CA ILE A 114 -1.98 -11.17 -25.98
C ILE A 114 -3.39 -10.80 -26.43
N ALA A 115 -4.36 -11.71 -26.32
CA ALA A 115 -5.75 -11.47 -26.68
C ALA A 115 -6.29 -10.17 -26.04
N PRO A 116 -6.92 -9.27 -26.81
CA PRO A 116 -7.44 -8.00 -26.30
C PRO A 116 -8.41 -8.16 -25.13
N GLU A 117 -9.26 -9.17 -25.15
CA GLU A 117 -10.21 -9.47 -24.06
C GLU A 117 -9.51 -9.77 -22.75
N PHE A 118 -8.37 -10.48 -22.80
CA PHE A 118 -7.58 -10.79 -21.61
C PHE A 118 -6.95 -9.52 -21.03
N ILE A 119 -6.47 -8.61 -21.88
CA ILE A 119 -5.99 -7.29 -21.42
C ILE A 119 -7.14 -6.50 -20.78
N GLY A 120 -8.33 -6.53 -21.37
CA GLY A 120 -9.56 -5.97 -20.79
C GLY A 120 -9.86 -6.55 -19.41
N LEU A 121 -9.76 -7.87 -19.26
CA LEU A 121 -9.93 -8.56 -17.98
C LEU A 121 -8.90 -8.10 -16.93
N LEU A 122 -7.64 -7.94 -17.32
CA LEU A 122 -6.60 -7.42 -16.41
C LEU A 122 -6.90 -5.99 -15.96
N CYS A 123 -7.42 -5.13 -16.85
CA CYS A 123 -7.89 -3.79 -16.48
C CYS A 123 -9.05 -3.85 -15.48
N VAL A 124 -10.04 -4.73 -15.72
CA VAL A 124 -11.16 -4.93 -14.78
C VAL A 124 -10.66 -5.46 -13.43
N ALA A 125 -9.72 -6.40 -13.42
CA ALA A 125 -9.13 -6.94 -12.19
C ALA A 125 -8.35 -5.87 -11.39
N LEU A 126 -7.80 -4.86 -12.07
CA LEU A 126 -7.12 -3.75 -11.41
C LEU A 126 -8.07 -2.91 -10.55
N ILE A 127 -9.34 -2.79 -10.93
CA ILE A 127 -10.36 -1.97 -10.23
C ILE A 127 -10.54 -2.41 -8.76
N PRO A 128 -10.90 -3.68 -8.44
CA PRO A 128 -11.04 -4.11 -7.06
C PRO A 128 -9.72 -4.04 -6.30
N VAL A 129 -8.58 -4.28 -6.96
CA VAL A 129 -7.25 -4.14 -6.32
C VAL A 129 -7.01 -2.70 -5.88
N GLN A 130 -7.31 -1.71 -6.73
CA GLN A 130 -7.16 -0.31 -6.35
C GLN A 130 -8.14 0.11 -5.25
N LEU A 131 -9.39 -0.35 -5.29
CA LEU A 131 -10.36 -0.08 -4.21
C LEU A 131 -9.89 -0.62 -2.87
N LEU A 132 -9.38 -1.86 -2.84
CA LEU A 132 -8.80 -2.45 -1.65
C LEU A 132 -7.54 -1.68 -1.20
N LEU A 133 -6.67 -1.29 -2.13
CA LEU A 133 -5.47 -0.53 -1.81
C LEU A 133 -5.81 0.81 -1.15
N ILE A 134 -6.80 1.53 -1.67
CA ILE A 134 -7.31 2.78 -1.09
C ILE A 134 -7.81 2.52 0.34
N ALA A 135 -8.69 1.53 0.51
CA ALA A 135 -9.30 1.24 1.82
C ALA A 135 -8.24 0.87 2.88
N PHE A 136 -7.31 -0.03 2.56
CA PHE A 136 -6.27 -0.45 3.50
C PHE A 136 -5.19 0.60 3.73
N ALA A 137 -4.84 1.41 2.73
CA ALA A 137 -3.92 2.53 2.90
C ALA A 137 -4.50 3.59 3.85
N MET A 138 -5.78 3.95 3.69
CA MET A 138 -6.46 4.89 4.59
C MET A 138 -6.61 4.32 6.01
N ARG A 139 -6.90 3.01 6.13
CA ARG A 139 -6.90 2.32 7.43
C ARG A 139 -5.53 2.35 8.10
N GLY A 140 -4.45 2.05 7.36
CA GLY A 140 -3.08 2.10 7.86
C GLY A 140 -2.67 3.50 8.28
N PHE A 141 -3.08 4.52 7.52
CA PHE A 141 -2.82 5.91 7.87
C PHE A 141 -3.47 6.30 9.20
N GLY A 142 -4.66 5.76 9.51
CA GLY A 142 -5.34 5.94 10.80
C GLY A 142 -4.71 5.22 11.99
N GLN A 143 -3.77 4.28 11.76
CA GLN A 143 -3.13 3.49 12.84
C GLN A 143 -1.96 4.19 13.54
N ALA A 144 -1.66 5.45 13.19
CA ALA A 144 -0.70 6.30 13.89
C ALA A 144 0.68 5.64 14.15
N TRP A 145 1.32 5.11 13.10
CA TRP A 145 2.63 4.42 13.18
C TRP A 145 3.82 5.30 13.60
N ASN A 146 3.60 6.62 13.69
CA ASN A 146 4.58 7.62 14.12
C ASN A 146 4.49 7.95 15.62
N VAL A 147 3.55 7.36 16.35
CA VAL A 147 3.45 7.59 17.80
C VAL A 147 4.65 6.92 18.46
N GLU A 148 5.43 7.75 19.14
CA GLU A 148 6.58 7.42 19.95
C GLU A 148 6.19 7.64 21.41
N VAL A 149 6.46 6.66 22.26
CA VAL A 149 6.26 6.77 23.70
C VAL A 149 7.62 6.65 24.35
N GLU A 150 7.96 7.63 25.17
CA GLU A 150 9.20 7.67 25.94
C GLU A 150 8.96 7.02 27.30
N HIS A 151 9.82 6.07 27.66
CA HIS A 151 9.83 5.43 28.97
C HIS A 151 11.17 5.67 29.68
N PRO A 152 11.18 6.03 30.97
CA PRO A 152 12.41 5.99 31.77
C PRO A 152 12.92 4.55 31.81
N ALA A 153 14.20 4.33 31.49
CA ALA A 153 14.82 3.02 31.54
C ALA A 153 14.75 2.47 32.97
N GLY A 154 14.22 1.25 33.09
CA GLY A 154 14.07 0.55 34.36
C GLY A 154 12.61 0.35 34.82
N GLU A 155 11.63 1.00 34.19
CA GLU A 155 10.22 0.75 34.51
C GLU A 155 9.71 -0.50 33.75
N HIS A 156 10.03 -1.67 34.30
CA HIS A 156 9.48 -2.95 33.83
C HIS A 156 7.97 -2.96 34.07
N ARG A 157 7.17 -2.96 32.99
CA ARG A 157 5.71 -3.00 33.06
C ARG A 157 5.26 -4.27 33.79
N SER A 158 4.92 -4.15 35.07
CA SER A 158 4.18 -5.21 35.77
C SER A 158 2.81 -5.34 35.11
N PRO A 159 2.36 -6.54 34.72
CA PRO A 159 1.00 -6.72 34.22
C PRO A 159 0.00 -6.26 35.30
N PRO A 160 -1.15 -5.66 34.92
CA PRO A 160 -2.10 -5.15 35.89
C PRO A 160 -2.53 -6.29 36.81
N SER A 161 -2.17 -6.19 38.10
CA SER A 161 -2.66 -7.10 39.13
C SER A 161 -4.18 -7.01 39.11
N GLY A 162 -4.84 -8.14 38.82
CA GLY A 162 -6.29 -8.26 38.78
C GLY A 162 -6.90 -7.71 40.06
N GLY A 163 -7.40 -6.48 39.98
CA GLY A 163 -8.22 -5.88 41.01
C GLY A 163 -9.55 -6.61 41.02
N ALA A 164 -9.63 -7.61 41.90
CA ALA A 164 -10.89 -8.18 42.34
C ALA A 164 -11.76 -7.05 42.91
N ILE A 165 -12.64 -6.50 42.08
CA ILE A 165 -13.80 -5.75 42.54
C ILE A 165 -14.77 -6.80 43.10
N ALA A 166 -14.60 -7.08 44.39
CA ALA A 166 -15.70 -7.49 45.23
C ALA A 166 -16.69 -6.32 45.29
N ALA A 167 -17.89 -6.51 44.75
CA ALA A 167 -19.02 -5.64 45.01
C ALA A 167 -20.21 -6.53 45.38
N VAL A 168 -20.63 -6.33 46.63
CA VAL A 168 -21.81 -6.85 47.33
C VAL A 168 -23.08 -6.28 46.73
#